data_AF-A0A2H0M0J8-F1
#
_entry.id   AF-A0A2H0M0J8-F1
#
_cell.length_a   1.000
_cell.length_b   1.000
_cell.length_c   1.000
_cell.angle_alpha   90.00
_cell.angle_beta   90.00
_cell.angle_gamma   90.00
#
_symmetry.space_group_name_H-M   'P 1'
#
loop_
_entity.id
_entity.type
_entity.pdbx_description
1 polymer ?
#
loop_
_entity_poly.entity_id
_entity_poly.type
_entity_poly.pdbx_seq_one_letter_code
_entity_poly.pdbx_strand_id
1 'polypeptide(L)' 'MAEYICPHCKNPVNDDDALLCLFCGESLGRSVGFMGKLRYPRHKIIFIIVIVIVLASFAILMSR' A
#
# COMPACT_ATOMS: atom_id res chain seq x y z
N MET A 1 13.01 8.98 -11.11
CA MET A 1 11.86 9.84 -10.77
C MET A 1 11.12 10.06 -12.07
N ALA A 2 10.05 9.29 -12.30
CA ALA A 2 9.27 9.42 -13.53
C ALA A 2 8.32 10.60 -13.32
N GLU A 3 8.60 11.74 -13.94
CA GLU A 3 7.72 12.90 -13.87
C GLU A 3 6.44 12.59 -14.66
N TYR A 4 5.40 12.15 -13.95
CA TYR A 4 4.10 11.91 -14.56
C TYR A 4 3.35 13.23 -14.71
N ILE A 5 2.98 13.59 -15.93
CA ILE A 5 2.27 14.84 -16.21
C ILE A 5 0.77 14.59 -16.11
N CYS A 6 0.07 15.36 -15.28
CA CYS A 6 -1.38 15.23 -15.14
C CYS A 6 -2.08 15.51 -16.49
N PRO A 7 -2.94 14.61 -16.99
CA PRO A 7 -3.64 14.83 -18.27
C PRO A 7 -4.63 15.99 -18.24
N HIS A 8 -5.11 16.38 -17.05
CA HIS A 8 -6.11 17.42 -16.89
C HIS A 8 -5.49 18.82 -16.80
N CYS A 9 -4.50 19.02 -15.91
CA CYS A 9 -3.90 20.35 -15.67
C CYS A 9 -2.48 20.51 -16.21
N LYS A 10 -1.89 19.47 -16.80
CA LYS A 10 -0.53 19.45 -17.37
C LYS A 10 0.59 19.79 -16.37
N ASN A 11 0.29 19.82 -15.08
CA ASN A 11 1.30 19.99 -14.04
C ASN A 11 2.05 18.67 -13.80
N PRO A 12 3.35 18.73 -13.47
CA PRO A 12 4.13 17.57 -13.08
C PRO A 12 3.63 17.04 -11.73
N VAL A 13 3.40 15.72 -11.65
CA VAL A 13 3.07 15.02 -10.42
C VAL A 13 4.36 14.37 -9.92
N ASN A 14 4.86 14.84 -8.78
CA ASN A 14 6.10 14.35 -8.19
C ASN A 14 5.96 13.01 -7.45
N ASP A 15 4.72 12.60 -7.16
CA ASP A 15 4.43 11.39 -6.40
C ASP A 15 3.82 10.32 -7.32
N ASP A 16 4.63 9.29 -7.62
CA ASP A 16 4.22 8.14 -8.44
C ASP A 16 3.02 7.36 -7.83
N ASP A 17 2.78 7.53 -6.52
CA ASP A 17 1.71 6.90 -5.74
C ASP A 17 0.48 7.82 -5.51
N ALA A 18 0.47 9.05 -6.04
CA ALA A 18 -0.65 9.97 -5.84
C ALA A 18 -1.90 9.54 -6.66
N LEU A 19 -3.01 9.32 -5.94
CA LEU A 19 -4.32 9.00 -6.52
C LEU A 19 -5.01 10.23 -7.12
N LEU A 20 -4.68 11.41 -6.60
CA LEU A 20 -5.28 12.70 -6.93
C LEU A 20 -4.15 13.66 -7.31
N CYS A 21 -4.42 14.53 -8.28
CA CYS A 21 -3.49 15.60 -8.58
C CYS A 21 -3.54 16.64 -7.46
N LEU A 22 -2.39 16.95 -6.84
CA LEU A 22 -2.28 17.99 -5.80
C LEU A 22 -2.65 19.40 -6.32
N PHE A 23 -2.56 19.62 -7.63
CA PHE A 23 -2.81 20.92 -8.24
C PHE A 23 -4.27 21.12 -8.64
N CYS A 24 -4.87 20.17 -9.36
CA CYS A 24 -6.25 20.31 -9.84
C CYS A 24 -7.29 19.52 -9.03
N GLY A 25 -6.87 18.66 -8.09
CA GLY A 25 -7.78 17.81 -7.32
C GLY A 25 -8.42 16.67 -8.13
N GLU A 26 -8.16 16.60 -9.43
CA GLU A 26 -8.69 15.55 -10.31
C GLU A 26 -8.09 14.19 -9.95
N SER A 27 -8.90 13.13 -10.02
CA SER A 27 -8.39 11.76 -9.92
C SER A 27 -7.44 11.52 -11.10
N LEU A 28 -6.20 11.10 -10.83
CA LEU A 28 -5.20 10.91 -11.88
C LEU A 28 -5.48 9.68 -12.77
N GLY A 29 -6.64 9.02 -12.60
CA GLY A 29 -7.04 7.80 -13.31
C GLY A 29 -6.10 6.62 -13.08
N ARG A 30 -5.07 6.82 -12.27
CA ARG A 30 -4.11 5.84 -11.77
C ARG A 30 -4.86 5.03 -10.73
N SER A 31 -5.80 4.22 -11.22
CA SER A 31 -6.22 3.04 -10.51
C SER A 31 -4.90 2.38 -10.12
N VAL A 32 -4.64 2.33 -8.81
CA VAL A 32 -3.77 1.33 -8.26
C VAL A 32 -4.40 0.02 -8.68
N GLY A 33 -4.03 -0.44 -9.88
CA GLY A 33 -4.44 -1.72 -10.40
C GLY A 33 -4.12 -2.76 -9.35
N PHE A 34 -4.73 -3.92 -9.48
CA PHE A 34 -4.59 -5.07 -8.58
C PHE A 34 -3.15 -5.33 -8.03
N MET A 35 -2.12 -4.88 -8.74
CA MET A 35 -0.71 -4.87 -8.33
C MET A 35 -0.30 -3.90 -7.19
N GLY A 36 -0.97 -2.77 -6.97
CA GLY A 36 -0.73 -1.92 -5.77
C GLY A 36 -1.16 -2.62 -4.48
N LYS A 37 -2.20 -3.45 -4.58
CA LYS A 37 -2.67 -4.35 -3.52
C LYS A 37 -1.72 -5.54 -3.28
N LEU A 38 -0.89 -5.86 -4.27
CA LEU A 38 0.09 -6.96 -4.22
C LEU A 38 1.48 -6.54 -3.69
N ARG A 39 1.71 -5.24 -3.41
CA ARG A 39 2.86 -4.78 -2.62
C ARG A 39 2.55 -4.74 -1.10
N TYR A 40 1.27 -4.82 -0.74
CA TYR A 40 0.77 -4.95 0.64
C TYR A 40 0.70 -6.39 1.24
N PRO A 41 0.90 -7.52 0.53
CA PRO A 41 0.80 -8.83 1.15
C PRO A 41 2.02 -9.11 2.03
N ARG A 42 3.20 -8.51 1.80
CA ARG A 42 4.35 -8.76 2.68
C ARG A 42 4.13 -8.29 4.10
N HIS A 43 3.63 -7.06 4.31
CA HIS A 43 3.34 -6.58 5.66
C HIS A 43 2.18 -7.32 6.32
N LYS A 44 1.12 -7.68 5.57
CA LYS A 44 0.03 -8.52 6.11
C LYS A 44 0.50 -9.92 6.48
N ILE A 45 1.32 -10.56 5.64
CA ILE A 45 1.85 -11.91 5.90
C ILE A 45 2.77 -11.87 7.12
N ILE A 46 3.68 -10.89 7.21
CA ILE A 46 4.55 -10.72 8.39
C ILE A 46 3.69 -10.54 9.65
N PHE A 47 2.65 -9.70 9.59
CA PHE A 47 1.75 -9.47 10.73
C PHE A 47 1.02 -10.74 11.16
N ILE A 48 0.51 -11.53 10.20
CA ILE A 48 -0.15 -12.81 10.48
C ILE A 48 0.84 -13.80 11.12
N ILE A 49 2.06 -13.93 10.59
CA ILE A 49 3.09 -14.82 11.14
C ILE A 49 3.41 -14.43 12.58
N VAL A 50 3.58 -13.13 12.87
CA VAL A 50 3.84 -12.63 14.23
C VAL A 50 2.69 -13.00 15.17
N ILE A 51 1.44 -12.80 14.76
CA ILE A 51 0.26 -13.18 15.56
C ILE A 51 0.25 -14.68 15.86
N VAL A 52 0.51 -15.52 14.85
CA VAL A 52 0.52 -16.98 15.01
C VAL A 52 1.61 -17.41 15.99
N ILE A 53 2.81 -16.82 15.92
CA ILE A 53 3.91 -17.10 16.86
C ILE A 53 3.51 -16.73 18.29
N VAL A 54 2.91 -15.54 18.49
CA VAL A 54 2.46 -15.09 19.81
C VAL A 54 1.41 -16.04 20.38
N LEU A 55 0.40 -16.40 19.58
CA LEU A 55 -0.66 -17.33 19.99
C LEU A 55 -0.10 -18.73 20.32
N ALA A 56 0.82 -19.24 19.51
CA ALA A 56 1.46 -20.53 19.76
C ALA A 56 2.26 -20.51 21.07
N SER A 57 3.05 -19.45 21.32
CA SER A 57 3.80 -19.30 22.56
C SER A 57 2.90 -19.23 23.79
N PHE A 58 1.76 -18.54 23.69
CA PHE A 58 0.77 -18.45 24.76
C PHE A 58 0.08 -19.79 25.03
N ALA A 59 -0.26 -20.54 23.96
CA ALA A 59 -0.85 -21.86 24.07
C ALA A 59 0.11 -22.86 24.75
N ILE A 60 1.40 -22.83 24.39
CA ILE A 60 2.43 -23.67 25.02
C ILE A 60 2.56 -23.36 26.51
N LEU A 61 2.59 -22.07 26.89
CA LEU A 61 2.66 -21.64 28.29
C LEU A 61 1.43 -22.10 29.10
N MET A 62 0.23 -22.04 28.53
CA MET A 62 -1.01 -22.48 29.18
C MET A 62 -1.16 -24.02 29.23
N SER A 63 -0.51 -24.74 28.33
CA SER A 63 -0.54 -26.21 28.27
C SER A 63 0.47 -26.90 29.20
N ARG A 64 1.31 -26.12 29.87
CA ARG A 64 2.35 -26.57 30.79
C ARG A 64 1.94 -26.32 32.23
#